data_AF-A0A077ZJ72-F1
#
_entry.id   AF-A0A077ZJ72-F1
#
_cell.length_a   1.000
_cell.length_b   1.000
_cell.length_c   1.000
_cell.angle_alpha   90.00
_cell.angle_beta   90.00
_cell.angle_gamma   90.00
#
_symmetry.space_group_name_H-M   'P 1'
#
loop_
_entity.id
_entity.type
_entity.pdbx_description
1 polymer ?
#
loop_
_entity_poly.entity_id
_entity_poly.type
_entity_poly.pdbx_seq_one_letter_code
_entity_poly.pdbx_strand_id
1 'polypeptide(L)'
;MLPGDPARLIAGPEADAQVIELVRQQLGLDQPLYHQFWHYISNAVQGDFGLSMVSRRPVADEIASRFMPTLWLTITSMVWAVIFGMAAGIIAAVWRNRWPDRLSMTIAVSGISFPAFALGM
;
A
#
# COMPACT_ATOMS: atom_id res chain seq x y z
N MET A 1 2.42 -7.54 19.44
CA MET A 1 3.25 -8.77 19.39
C MET A 1 2.96 -9.42 18.05
N LEU A 2 3.97 -9.57 17.19
CA LEU A 2 3.83 -10.37 15.97
C LEU A 2 3.38 -11.78 16.40
N PRO A 3 2.41 -12.40 15.71
CA PRO A 3 1.99 -13.75 16.05
C PRO A 3 3.14 -14.70 15.70
N GLY A 4 3.88 -15.14 16.71
CA GLY A 4 5.00 -16.07 16.57
C GLY A 4 6.37 -15.40 16.53
N ASP A 5 7.36 -16.11 17.09
CA ASP A 5 8.77 -15.77 16.98
C ASP A 5 9.21 -15.90 15.50
N PRO A 6 9.71 -14.84 14.85
CA PRO A 6 10.08 -14.88 13.44
C PRO A 6 11.11 -15.96 13.12
N ALA A 7 11.99 -16.30 14.07
CA ALA A 7 12.92 -17.40 13.87
C ALA A 7 12.23 -18.76 13.83
N ARG A 8 11.18 -18.98 14.64
CA ARG A 8 10.36 -20.21 14.58
C ARG A 8 9.54 -20.27 13.29
N LEU A 9 8.99 -19.15 12.84
CA LEU A 9 8.22 -19.09 11.59
C LEU A 9 9.10 -19.43 10.37
N ILE A 10 10.34 -18.97 10.36
CA ILE A 10 11.29 -19.25 9.28
C ILE A 10 11.90 -20.65 9.40
N ALA A 11 12.27 -21.09 10.61
CA ALA A 11 12.87 -22.40 10.84
C ALA A 11 11.86 -23.55 10.58
N GLY A 12 10.57 -23.30 10.77
CA GLY A 12 9.50 -24.28 10.63
C GLY A 12 9.06 -24.88 11.98
N PRO A 13 7.86 -25.50 12.02
CA PRO A 13 7.27 -25.99 13.27
C PRO A 13 8.07 -27.13 13.94
N GLU A 14 8.80 -27.93 13.16
CA GLU A 14 9.58 -29.09 13.63
C GLU A 14 11.07 -28.76 13.86
N ALA A 15 11.45 -27.48 13.80
CA ALA A 15 12.85 -27.10 13.93
C ALA A 15 13.37 -27.26 15.36
N ASP A 16 14.51 -27.94 15.51
CA ASP A 16 15.19 -28.06 16.80
C ASP A 16 15.61 -26.69 17.35
N ALA A 17 15.76 -26.62 18.68
CA ALA A 17 16.18 -25.39 19.36
C ALA A 17 17.48 -24.79 18.80
N GLN A 18 18.42 -25.64 18.36
CA GLN A 18 19.66 -25.22 17.73
C GLN A 18 19.42 -24.53 16.38
N VAL A 19 18.48 -25.03 15.57
CA VAL A 19 18.12 -24.44 14.27
C VAL A 19 17.42 -23.11 14.48
N ILE A 20 16.50 -23.03 15.44
CA ILE A 20 15.80 -21.78 15.78
C ILE A 20 16.81 -20.71 16.22
N GLU A 21 17.77 -21.07 17.07
CA GLU A 21 18.78 -20.11 17.55
C GLU A 21 19.72 -19.66 16.42
N LEU A 22 20.12 -20.57 15.53
CA LEU A 22 20.88 -20.22 14.34
C LEU A 22 20.11 -19.22 13.46
N VAL A 23 18.80 -19.43 13.26
CA VAL A 23 17.95 -18.50 12.51
C VAL A 23 17.80 -17.16 13.24
N ARG A 24 17.71 -17.15 14.58
CA ARG A 24 17.69 -15.89 15.36
C ARG A 24 18.94 -15.06 15.13
N GLN A 25 20.11 -15.69 15.19
CA GLN A 25 21.38 -15.02 14.93
C GLN A 25 21.49 -14.53 13.48
N GLN A 26 21.04 -15.33 12.50
CA GLN A 26 21.01 -14.92 11.09
C GLN A 26 20.10 -13.71 10.83
N LEU A 27 18.99 -13.61 11.55
CA LEU A 27 18.06 -12.48 11.46
C LEU A 27 18.47 -11.28 12.35
N GLY A 28 19.53 -11.40 13.15
CA GLY A 28 19.96 -10.38 14.11
C GLY A 28 19.00 -10.20 15.28
N LEU A 29 18.12 -11.17 15.55
CA LEU A 29 17.12 -11.11 16.62
C LEU A 29 17.74 -11.25 18.02
N ASP A 30 18.99 -11.70 18.10
CA ASP A 30 19.84 -11.75 19.29
C ASP A 30 20.41 -10.38 19.67
N GLN A 31 20.40 -9.41 18.74
CA GLN A 31 20.92 -8.07 18.99
C GLN A 31 19.89 -7.22 19.76
N PRO A 32 20.35 -6.22 20.54
CA PRO A 32 19.45 -5.24 21.14
C PRO A 32 18.54 -4.56 20.10
N LEU A 33 17.29 -4.28 20.48
CA LEU A 33 16.28 -3.72 19.56
C LEU A 33 16.73 -2.43 18.84
N TYR A 34 17.55 -1.61 19.50
CA TYR A 34 18.06 -0.38 18.89
C TYR A 34 19.03 -0.66 17.73
N HIS A 35 19.83 -1.74 17.79
CA HIS A 35 20.69 -2.17 16.69
C HIS A 35 19.84 -2.73 15.53
N GLN A 36 18.85 -3.57 15.83
CA GLN A 36 17.93 -4.11 14.82
C GLN A 36 17.21 -2.97 14.08
N PHE A 37 16.69 -1.99 14.82
CA PHE A 37 16.01 -0.83 14.24
C PHE A 37 16.97 0.04 13.43
N TRP A 38 18.18 0.30 13.94
CA TRP A 38 19.18 1.07 13.21
C TRP A 38 19.57 0.41 11.89
N HIS A 39 19.85 -0.90 11.90
CA HIS A 39 20.16 -1.66 10.70
C HIS A 39 19.00 -1.66 9.69
N TYR A 40 17.76 -1.86 10.17
CA TYR A 40 16.57 -1.78 9.34
C TYR A 40 16.43 -0.39 8.67
N ILE A 41 16.53 0.69 9.44
CA ILE A 41 16.41 2.05 8.89
C ILE A 41 17.55 2.37 7.92
N SER A 42 18.80 2.00 8.24
CA SER A 42 19.93 2.24 7.36
C SER A 42 19.79 1.52 6.02
N ASN A 43 19.28 0.29 6.02
CA ASN A 43 19.04 -0.48 4.81
C ASN A 43 17.83 0.07 4.05
N ALA A 44 16.74 0.39 4.75
CA ALA A 44 15.52 0.92 4.16
C ALA A 44 15.75 2.25 3.42
N VAL A 45 16.60 3.13 3.96
CA VAL A 45 16.99 4.38 3.29
C VAL A 45 17.82 4.13 2.02
N GLN A 46 18.55 3.01 1.95
CA GLN A 46 19.26 2.56 0.74
C GLN A 46 18.35 1.79 -0.24
N GLY A 47 17.07 1.61 0.10
CA GLY A 47 16.09 0.87 -0.69
C GLY A 47 16.04 -0.64 -0.39
N ASP A 48 16.81 -1.12 0.58
CA ASP A 48 16.79 -2.52 1.01
C ASP A 48 15.87 -2.69 2.23
N PHE A 49 14.67 -3.21 1.97
CA PHE A 49 13.69 -3.54 2.99
C PHE A 49 13.83 -4.97 3.53
N GLY A 50 14.86 -5.70 3.12
CA GLY A 50 15.10 -7.09 3.48
C GLY A 50 14.23 -8.08 2.70
N LEU A 51 14.24 -9.33 3.16
CA LEU A 51 13.47 -10.43 2.57
C LEU A 51 12.14 -10.62 3.29
N SER A 52 11.08 -10.82 2.52
CA SER A 52 9.76 -11.21 3.04
C SER A 52 9.84 -12.60 3.67
N MET A 53 9.38 -12.74 4.92
CA MET A 53 9.39 -14.02 5.63
C MET A 53 8.45 -15.05 4.97
N VAL A 54 7.45 -14.58 4.21
CA VAL A 54 6.44 -15.43 3.56
C VAL A 54 6.89 -15.85 2.17
N SER A 55 7.29 -14.89 1.32
CA SER A 55 7.61 -15.17 -0.09
C SER A 55 9.09 -15.47 -0.33
N ARG A 56 9.97 -15.15 0.65
CA ARG A 56 11.43 -15.19 0.52
C ARG A 56 11.98 -14.33 -0.62
N ARG A 57 11.24 -13.31 -1.06
CA ARG A 57 11.65 -12.32 -2.07
C ARG A 57 12.01 -10.99 -1.41
N PRO A 58 12.83 -10.15 -2.05
CA PRO A 58 13.05 -8.78 -1.60
C PRO A 58 11.71 -8.05 -1.43
N VAL A 59 11.50 -7.45 -0.26
CA VAL A 59 10.28 -6.69 0.02
C VAL A 59 10.13 -5.53 -0.96
N ALA A 60 11.25 -4.95 -1.42
CA ALA A 60 11.25 -3.93 -2.47
C ALA A 60 10.56 -4.42 -3.77
N ASP A 61 10.82 -5.65 -4.20
CA ASP A 61 10.19 -6.24 -5.40
C ASP A 61 8.68 -6.47 -5.19
N GLU A 62 8.31 -6.95 -3.99
CA GLU A 62 6.89 -7.12 -3.65
C GLU A 62 6.15 -5.79 -3.66
N ILE A 63 6.72 -4.76 -3.04
CA ILE A 63 6.16 -3.40 -3.05
C ILE A 63 6.07 -2.89 -4.48
N ALA A 64 7.15 -2.96 -5.26
CA ALA A 64 7.18 -2.49 -6.64
C ALA A 64 6.11 -3.18 -7.50
N SER A 65 5.92 -4.49 -7.33
CA SER A 65 4.94 -5.28 -8.09
C SER A 65 3.49 -4.84 -7.86
N ARG A 66 3.16 -4.31 -6.68
CA ARG A 66 1.81 -3.81 -6.34
C ARG A 66 1.67 -2.30 -6.52
N PHE A 67 2.74 -1.57 -6.23
CA PHE A 67 2.82 -0.13 -6.33
C PHE A 67 2.71 0.34 -7.78
N MET A 68 3.45 -0.26 -8.72
CA MET A 68 3.43 0.20 -10.12
C MET A 68 2.05 0.10 -10.78
N PRO A 69 1.31 -1.02 -10.69
CA PRO A 69 -0.06 -1.08 -11.19
C PRO A 69 -0.98 -0.05 -10.54
N THR A 70 -0.89 0.11 -9.21
CA THR A 70 -1.69 1.10 -8.47
C THR A 70 -1.38 2.51 -8.92
N LEU A 71 -0.10 2.84 -9.10
CA LEU A 71 0.37 4.14 -9.58
C LEU A 71 -0.19 4.46 -10.98
N TRP A 72 -0.11 3.50 -11.90
CA TRP A 72 -0.70 3.64 -13.24
C TRP A 72 -2.21 3.83 -13.18
N LEU A 73 -2.91 3.04 -12.35
CA LEU A 73 -4.35 3.17 -12.16
C LEU A 73 -4.71 4.55 -11.58
N THR A 74 -4.01 5.00 -10.53
CA THR A 74 -4.23 6.31 -9.89
C THR A 74 -4.00 7.45 -10.87
N ILE A 75 -2.86 7.46 -11.59
CA ILE A 75 -2.54 8.52 -12.56
C ILE A 75 -3.59 8.54 -13.68
N THR A 76 -3.91 7.38 -14.26
CA THR A 76 -4.89 7.30 -15.36
C THR A 76 -6.28 7.74 -14.90
N SER A 77 -6.71 7.31 -13.71
CA SER A 77 -8.00 7.70 -13.13
C SER A 77 -8.04 9.20 -12.84
N MET A 78 -6.94 9.77 -12.34
CA MET A 78 -6.85 11.20 -12.07
C MET A 78 -6.89 12.02 -13.36
N VAL A 79 -6.22 11.59 -14.43
CA VAL A 79 -6.31 12.23 -15.75
C VAL A 79 -7.75 12.25 -16.24
N TRP A 80 -8.45 11.11 -16.21
CA TRP A 80 -9.85 11.04 -16.61
C TRP A 80 -10.76 11.89 -15.72
N ALA A 81 -10.57 11.84 -14.40
CA ALA A 81 -11.33 12.64 -13.44
C ALA A 81 -11.15 14.15 -13.69
N VAL A 82 -9.94 14.60 -14.00
CA VAL A 82 -9.67 16.00 -14.35
C VAL A 82 -10.34 16.37 -15.66
N ILE A 83 -10.22 15.55 -16.71
CA ILE A 83 -10.84 15.83 -18.02
C ILE A 83 -12.36 15.94 -17.89
N PHE A 84 -13.01 14.93 -17.31
CA PHE A 84 -14.47 14.91 -17.18
C PHE A 84 -14.98 15.89 -16.13
N GLY A 85 -14.31 15.99 -14.99
CA GLY A 85 -14.67 16.91 -13.92
C GLY A 85 -14.54 18.37 -14.35
N MET A 86 -13.48 18.72 -15.07
CA MET A 86 -13.31 20.07 -15.61
C MET A 86 -14.33 20.36 -16.72
N ALA A 87 -14.57 19.42 -17.64
CA ALA A 87 -15.60 19.61 -18.68
C ALA A 87 -17.00 19.80 -18.07
N ALA A 88 -17.39 18.95 -17.12
CA ALA A 88 -18.66 19.07 -16.40
C ALA A 88 -18.75 20.37 -15.61
N GLY A 89 -17.66 20.78 -14.94
CA GLY A 89 -17.58 22.03 -14.19
C GLY A 89 -17.70 23.27 -15.08
N ILE A 90 -17.05 23.28 -16.25
CA ILE A 90 -17.18 24.35 -17.25
C ILE A 90 -18.61 24.43 -17.77
N ILE A 91 -19.20 23.29 -18.13
CA ILE A 91 -20.60 23.20 -18.61
C ILE A 91 -21.58 23.74 -17.56
N ALA A 92 -21.43 23.35 -16.29
CA ALA A 92 -22.25 23.83 -15.18
C ALA A 92 -22.06 25.35 -14.95
N ALA A 93 -20.84 25.85 -15.06
CA ALA A 93 -20.53 27.27 -14.90
C ALA A 93 -21.11 28.14 -16.03
N VAL A 94 -21.05 27.68 -17.28
CA VAL A 94 -21.60 28.39 -18.46
C VAL A 94 -23.13 28.40 -18.43
N TRP A 95 -23.77 27.29 -18.03
CA TRP A 95 -25.22 27.16 -17.94
C TRP A 95 -25.76 27.21 -16.52
N ARG A 96 -25.24 28.14 -15.72
CA ARG A 96 -25.65 28.36 -14.33
C ARG A 96 -27.18 28.46 -14.18
N ASN A 97 -27.74 27.79 -13.18
CA ASN A 97 -29.18 27.74 -12.90
C ASN A 97 -30.04 27.11 -14.02
N ARG A 98 -29.43 26.46 -15.01
CA ARG A 98 -30.14 25.66 -16.01
C ARG A 98 -30.06 24.17 -15.65
N TRP A 99 -30.74 23.33 -16.44
CA TRP A 99 -30.77 21.89 -16.23
C TRP A 99 -29.38 21.22 -16.17
N PRO A 100 -28.34 21.64 -16.93
CA PRO A 100 -27.02 20.98 -16.88
C PRO A 100 -26.33 21.18 -15.53
N ASP A 101 -26.46 22.38 -14.96
CA ASP A 101 -25.94 22.74 -13.65
C ASP A 101 -26.59 21.89 -12.54
N ARG A 102 -27.93 21.83 -12.51
CA ARG A 102 -28.66 20.99 -11.55
C ARG A 102 -28.32 19.51 -11.67
N LEU A 103 -28.24 18.99 -12.90
CA LEU A 103 -27.88 17.59 -13.15
C LEU A 103 -26.46 17.28 -12.66
N SER A 104 -25.50 18.16 -12.97
CA SER A 104 -24.11 18.00 -12.53
C SER A 104 -23.98 18.02 -11.00
N MET A 105 -24.71 18.91 -10.31
CA MET A 105 -24.75 18.94 -8.85
C MET A 105 -25.38 17.67 -8.26
N THR A 106 -26.50 17.19 -8.81
CA THR A 106 -27.12 15.95 -8.33
C THR A 106 -26.14 14.78 -8.44
N ILE A 107 -25.49 14.63 -9.60
CA ILE A 107 -24.50 13.58 -9.82
C ILE A 107 -23.31 13.72 -8.85
N ALA A 108 -22.79 14.93 -8.67
CA ALA A 108 -21.66 15.18 -7.77
C ALA A 108 -22.00 14.86 -6.31
N VAL A 109 -23.15 15.33 -5.82
CA VAL A 109 -23.62 15.07 -4.46
C VAL A 109 -23.86 13.59 -4.24
N SER A 110 -24.52 12.90 -5.20
CA SER A 110 -24.65 11.45 -5.15
C SER A 110 -23.28 10.79 -5.06
N GLY A 111 -22.36 11.07 -6.00
CA GLY A 111 -21.04 10.45 -6.02
C GLY A 111 -20.25 10.61 -4.71
N ILE A 112 -20.30 11.79 -4.08
CA ILE A 112 -19.63 12.06 -2.80
C ILE A 112 -20.33 11.34 -1.61
N SER A 113 -21.65 11.17 -1.70
CA SER A 113 -22.45 10.57 -0.62
C SER A 113 -22.48 9.04 -0.66
N PHE A 114 -22.13 8.42 -1.80
CA PHE A 114 -22.04 6.96 -1.89
C PHE A 114 -20.79 6.47 -1.16
N PRO A 115 -20.92 5.50 -0.24
CA PRO A 115 -19.77 4.97 0.46
C PRO A 115 -18.88 4.14 -0.48
N ALA A 116 -17.56 4.26 -0.34
CA ALA A 116 -16.58 3.60 -1.21
C ALA A 116 -16.82 2.08 -1.35
N PHE A 117 -17.14 1.39 -0.23
CA PHE A 117 -17.40 -0.05 -0.24
C PHE A 117 -18.61 -0.43 -1.10
N ALA A 118 -19.61 0.45 -1.25
CA ALA A 118 -20.79 0.18 -2.08
C ALA A 118 -20.49 0.33 -3.58
N LEU A 119 -19.42 1.06 -3.92
CA LEU A 119 -18.92 1.21 -5.29
C LEU A 119 -17.96 0.06 -5.69
N GLY A 120 -17.70 -0.90 -4.79
CA GLY A 120 -16.76 -1.99 -5.03
C GLY A 120 -15.29 -1.59 -4.95
N MET A 121 -14.98 -0.46 -4.27
CA MET A 121 -13.62 -0.02 -3.92
C MET A 121 -13.21 -0.51 -2.54
#